data_AF-A0A1Q5UEN5-F1
#
_entry.id   AF-A0A1Q5UEN5-F1
#
_cell.length_a   1.000
_cell.length_b   1.000
_cell.length_c   1.000
_cell.angle_alpha   90.00
_cell.angle_beta   90.00
_cell.angle_gamma   90.00
#
_symmetry.space_group_name_H-M   'P 1'
#
loop_
_entity.id
_entity.type
_entity.pdbx_description
1 polymer ?
#
loop_
_entity_poly.entity_id
_entity_poly.type
_entity_poly.pdbx_seq_one_letter_code
_entity_poly.pdbx_strand_id
1 'polypeptide(L)'
;MFENPSPSFDVDWIDEALTFEYVTQLIGRLICLEEAGENFSGVDYWQKHIFAFKVLKDDWCGESLTSFVGFRERDFEALTPPYNGVDDAKAEPESKSDPESEEYSANYKKAAFLIWEMLANASMWKVPHAHELTHSVQLVTLLDLQENEGMDAAPGTFGKLFRFGTVNLRQTREGIEMMPTPRPSQTWKKGVLEV
;
A
#
# COMPACT_ATOMS: atom_id res chain seq x y z
N MET A 1 -13.47 5.77 2.61
CA MET A 1 -12.03 5.56 2.34
C MET A 1 -11.46 4.51 3.29
N PHE A 2 -11.78 4.56 4.58
CA PHE A 2 -11.48 3.50 5.54
C PHE A 2 -12.78 3.09 6.24
N GLU A 3 -13.22 1.83 6.09
CA GLU A 3 -14.41 1.32 6.76
C GLU A 3 -13.99 0.64 8.07
N ASN A 4 -14.57 1.06 9.19
CA ASN A 4 -14.28 0.55 10.53
C ASN A 4 -12.78 0.49 10.88
N PRO A 5 -12.04 1.61 10.75
CA PRO A 5 -10.65 1.62 11.19
C PRO A 5 -10.57 1.27 12.68
N SER A 6 -9.55 0.49 13.06
CA SER A 6 -9.22 0.28 14.48
C SER A 6 -9.06 1.64 15.18
N PRO A 7 -9.39 1.78 16.47
CA PRO A 7 -9.07 2.99 17.24
C PRO A 7 -7.58 3.37 17.24
N SER A 8 -6.71 2.41 16.91
CA SER A 8 -5.26 2.60 16.76
C SER A 8 -4.80 2.86 15.31
N PHE A 9 -5.74 2.97 14.36
CA PHE A 9 -5.43 3.18 12.95
C PHE A 9 -5.15 4.67 12.72
N ASP A 10 -3.90 4.96 12.40
CA ASP A 10 -3.41 6.28 12.04
C ASP A 10 -2.89 6.22 10.60
N VAL A 11 -3.27 7.20 9.79
CA VAL A 11 -2.97 7.32 8.36
C VAL A 11 -1.68 8.09 8.09
N ASP A 12 -1.03 8.62 9.13
CA ASP A 12 0.26 9.30 9.14
C ASP A 12 0.33 10.62 8.36
N TRP A 13 -0.79 11.33 8.16
CA TRP A 13 -0.80 12.62 7.46
C TRP A 13 -0.37 13.78 8.37
N ILE A 14 0.45 14.69 7.84
CA ILE A 14 0.82 15.95 8.52
C ILE A 14 -0.38 16.89 8.62
N ASP A 15 -1.11 17.06 7.52
CA ASP A 15 -2.34 17.85 7.45
C ASP A 15 -3.44 17.02 6.77
N GLU A 16 -4.30 16.43 7.60
CA GLU A 16 -5.45 15.66 7.14
C GLU A 16 -6.40 16.50 6.30
N ALA A 17 -6.65 17.76 6.68
CA ALA A 17 -7.61 18.60 5.99
C ALA A 17 -7.13 18.92 4.56
N LEU A 18 -5.86 19.29 4.41
CA LEU A 18 -5.23 19.51 3.11
C LEU A 18 -5.26 18.24 2.25
N THR A 19 -4.95 17.09 2.85
CA THR A 19 -4.96 15.80 2.15
C THR A 19 -6.36 15.43 1.69
N PHE A 20 -7.37 15.57 2.55
CA PHE A 20 -8.76 15.31 2.20
C PHE A 20 -9.28 16.28 1.15
N GLU A 21 -8.87 17.55 1.18
CA GLU A 21 -9.21 18.52 0.13
C GLU A 21 -8.68 18.05 -1.23
N TYR A 22 -7.39 17.71 -1.32
CA TYR A 22 -6.77 17.20 -2.54
C TYR A 22 -7.46 15.93 -3.06
N VAL A 23 -7.68 14.94 -2.19
CA VAL A 23 -8.37 13.69 -2.53
C VAL A 23 -9.80 13.95 -3.00
N THR A 24 -10.51 14.88 -2.36
CA THR A 24 -11.89 15.25 -2.72
C THR A 24 -11.95 15.91 -4.09
N GLN A 25 -10.96 16.73 -4.45
CA GLN A 25 -10.91 17.32 -5.80
C GLN A 25 -10.76 16.24 -6.89
N LEU A 26 -9.95 15.21 -6.65
CA LEU A 26 -9.75 14.10 -7.58
C LEU A 26 -11.00 13.22 -7.69
N ILE A 27 -11.53 12.78 -6.55
CA ILE A 27 -12.61 11.80 -6.51
C ILE A 27 -13.95 12.46 -6.82
N GLY A 28 -14.25 13.62 -6.24
CA GLY A 28 -15.54 14.30 -6.35
C GLY A 28 -15.93 14.63 -7.79
N ARG A 29 -14.96 15.01 -8.64
CA ARG A 29 -15.20 15.23 -10.07
C ARG A 29 -15.61 13.95 -10.81
N LEU A 30 -15.00 12.82 -10.46
CA LEU A 30 -15.30 11.55 -11.09
C LEU A 30 -16.61 10.95 -10.60
N ILE A 31 -16.88 10.98 -9.29
CA ILE A 31 -18.00 10.22 -8.72
C ILE A 31 -19.29 11.03 -8.59
N CYS A 32 -19.21 12.37 -8.43
CA CYS A 32 -20.38 13.19 -8.10
C CYS A 32 -20.82 14.16 -9.22
N LEU A 33 -20.10 14.28 -10.34
CA LEU A 33 -20.44 15.25 -11.40
C LEU A 33 -21.43 14.65 -12.41
N GLU A 34 -22.63 15.22 -12.54
CA GLU A 34 -23.71 14.67 -13.40
C GLU A 34 -23.60 15.07 -14.86
N GLU A 35 -23.04 16.24 -15.17
CA GLU A 35 -22.98 16.76 -16.53
C GLU A 35 -21.76 17.67 -16.67
N ALA A 36 -20.62 17.12 -17.11
CA ALA A 36 -19.37 17.87 -17.27
C ALA A 36 -19.29 18.66 -18.61
N GLY A 37 -20.38 18.68 -19.38
CA GLY A 37 -20.39 19.07 -20.80
C GLY A 37 -20.27 17.85 -21.72
N GLU A 38 -20.56 18.04 -23.01
CA GLU A 38 -20.42 17.01 -24.06
C GLU A 38 -21.14 15.67 -23.79
N ASN A 39 -22.24 15.70 -23.02
CA ASN A 39 -23.01 14.52 -22.57
C ASN A 39 -22.22 13.55 -21.66
N PHE A 40 -21.15 14.00 -21.00
CA PHE A 40 -20.44 13.19 -20.01
C PHE A 40 -21.04 13.34 -18.61
N SER A 41 -21.39 12.20 -17.99
CA SER A 41 -21.76 12.08 -16.58
C SER A 41 -20.71 11.25 -15.86
N GLY A 42 -19.97 11.87 -14.94
CA GLY A 42 -18.99 11.18 -14.09
C GLY A 42 -19.67 10.13 -13.22
N VAL A 43 -20.83 10.46 -12.66
CA VAL A 43 -21.63 9.53 -11.84
C VAL A 43 -21.96 8.26 -12.62
N ASP A 44 -22.48 8.40 -13.84
CA ASP A 44 -22.82 7.24 -14.68
C ASP A 44 -21.58 6.45 -15.08
N TYR A 45 -20.47 7.15 -15.36
CA TYR A 45 -19.20 6.53 -15.69
C TYR A 45 -18.65 5.69 -14.52
N TRP A 46 -18.67 6.24 -13.30
CA TRP A 46 -18.30 5.54 -12.07
C TRP A 46 -19.11 4.25 -11.88
N GLN A 47 -20.43 4.31 -12.07
CA GLN A 47 -21.29 3.16 -11.85
C GLN A 47 -21.13 2.05 -12.90
N LYS A 48 -20.87 2.40 -14.16
CA LYS A 48 -20.92 1.47 -15.30
C LYS A 48 -19.56 1.01 -15.80
N HIS A 49 -18.52 1.82 -15.58
CA HIS A 49 -17.23 1.66 -16.27
C HIS A 49 -16.02 1.61 -15.34
N ILE A 50 -16.18 1.86 -14.03
CA ILE A 50 -15.07 1.79 -13.09
C ILE A 50 -14.98 0.41 -12.44
N PHE A 51 -13.78 -0.17 -12.53
CA PHE A 51 -13.38 -1.34 -11.76
C PHE A 51 -13.00 -0.89 -10.34
N ALA A 52 -13.97 -0.86 -9.42
CA ALA A 52 -13.74 -0.50 -8.03
C ALA A 52 -13.45 -1.74 -7.19
N PHE A 53 -12.34 -1.73 -6.43
CA PHE A 53 -11.92 -2.83 -5.58
C PHE A 53 -11.41 -2.35 -4.22
N LYS A 54 -11.26 -3.27 -3.27
CA LYS A 54 -10.80 -2.95 -1.91
C LYS A 54 -9.29 -2.68 -1.89
N VAL A 55 -8.93 -1.44 -2.17
CA VAL A 55 -7.56 -0.93 -2.28
C VAL A 55 -6.66 -1.30 -1.09
N LEU A 56 -7.17 -1.27 0.14
CA LEU A 56 -6.37 -1.60 1.33
C LEU A 56 -5.88 -3.05 1.36
N LYS A 57 -6.65 -3.98 0.80
CA LYS A 57 -6.26 -5.38 0.77
C LYS A 57 -5.33 -5.73 -0.37
N ASP A 58 -5.42 -4.99 -1.48
CA ASP A 58 -4.88 -5.44 -2.75
C ASP A 58 -3.77 -4.53 -3.32
N ASP A 59 -3.79 -3.23 -2.98
CA ASP A 59 -2.83 -2.20 -3.41
C ASP A 59 -1.99 -1.66 -2.24
N TRP A 60 -2.60 -1.48 -1.06
CA TRP A 60 -1.95 -1.02 0.18
C TRP A 60 -1.86 -2.16 1.21
N CYS A 61 -1.69 -3.39 0.71
CA CYS A 61 -1.71 -4.60 1.52
C CYS A 61 -0.63 -4.53 2.60
N GLY A 62 0.59 -4.11 2.23
CA GLY A 62 1.69 -3.96 3.17
C GLY A 62 1.32 -3.02 4.31
N GLU A 63 0.87 -1.81 3.98
CA GLU A 63 0.52 -0.76 4.95
C GLU A 63 -0.56 -1.25 5.91
N SER A 64 -1.53 -2.02 5.38
CA SER A 64 -2.63 -2.57 6.15
C SER A 64 -2.22 -3.70 7.11
N LEU A 65 -1.14 -4.43 6.82
CA LEU A 65 -0.69 -5.57 7.63
C LEU A 65 0.07 -5.17 8.90
N THR A 66 0.59 -3.95 8.96
CA THR A 66 1.35 -3.49 10.13
C THR A 66 0.67 -2.28 10.80
N SER A 67 0.69 -1.14 10.13
CA SER A 67 0.20 0.19 10.50
C SER A 67 0.80 1.14 9.48
N PHE A 68 0.14 2.25 9.12
CA PHE A 68 0.72 3.23 8.18
C PHE A 68 1.83 4.07 8.82
N VAL A 69 1.81 4.20 10.16
CA VAL A 69 2.82 4.96 10.92
C VAL A 69 4.13 4.19 11.02
N GLY A 70 5.23 4.82 10.61
CA GLY A 70 6.57 4.23 10.53
C GLY A 70 6.64 3.00 9.62
N PHE A 71 5.64 2.80 8.77
CA PHE A 71 5.54 1.61 7.92
C PHE A 71 6.68 1.54 6.92
N ARG A 72 7.06 2.71 6.43
CA ARG A 72 7.75 2.83 5.17
C ARG A 72 9.27 2.74 5.35
N GLU A 73 9.78 3.02 6.55
CA GLU A 73 11.10 2.54 6.97
C GLU A 73 11.12 1.02 7.18
N ARG A 74 10.08 0.44 7.81
CA ARG A 74 9.97 -1.02 8.01
C ARG A 74 9.94 -1.79 6.69
N ASP A 75 9.38 -1.22 5.64
CA ASP A 75 9.38 -1.82 4.30
C ASP A 75 10.78 -1.95 3.73
N PHE A 76 11.57 -0.88 3.86
CA PHE A 76 12.96 -0.89 3.43
C PHE A 76 13.76 -1.91 4.25
N GLU A 77 13.55 -1.95 5.57
CA GLU A 77 14.12 -2.96 6.47
C GLU A 77 13.63 -4.38 6.17
N ALA A 78 12.47 -4.56 5.55
CA ALA A 78 11.96 -5.88 5.16
C ALA A 78 12.52 -6.34 3.81
N LEU A 79 12.85 -5.42 2.91
CA LEU A 79 13.35 -5.72 1.57
C LEU A 79 14.85 -6.04 1.54
N THR A 80 15.61 -5.47 2.46
CA THR A 80 17.08 -5.49 2.44
C THR A 80 17.76 -6.71 3.11
N PRO A 81 17.18 -7.43 4.09
CA PRO A 81 17.85 -8.55 4.73
C PRO A 81 18.08 -9.72 3.75
N PRO A 82 19.11 -10.55 4.00
CA PRO A 82 19.29 -11.80 3.28
C PRO A 82 18.06 -12.71 3.38
N TYR A 83 17.70 -13.35 2.29
CA TYR A 83 16.69 -14.39 2.23
C TYR A 83 17.36 -15.76 2.21
N ASN A 84 17.18 -16.52 3.29
CA ASN A 84 17.81 -17.83 3.48
C ASN A 84 16.85 -19.00 3.23
N GLY A 85 15.61 -18.73 2.82
CA GLY A 85 14.60 -19.75 2.57
C GLY A 85 13.44 -19.71 3.56
N VAL A 86 12.44 -20.55 3.31
CA VAL A 86 11.20 -20.64 4.12
C VAL A 86 11.43 -21.36 5.45
N ASP A 87 12.43 -22.25 5.52
CA ASP A 87 12.74 -22.99 6.74
C ASP A 87 13.33 -22.07 7.82
N ASP A 88 14.13 -21.08 7.43
CA ASP A 88 14.65 -20.06 8.34
C ASP A 88 13.55 -19.16 8.92
N ALA A 89 12.44 -18.97 8.20
CA ALA A 89 11.29 -18.21 8.74
C ALA A 89 10.59 -18.96 9.89
N LYS A 90 10.80 -20.28 9.98
CA LYS A 90 10.26 -21.15 11.03
C LYS A 90 11.27 -21.46 12.13
N ALA A 91 12.53 -21.06 11.95
CA ALA A 91 13.58 -21.30 12.93
C ALA A 91 13.36 -20.47 14.20
N GLU A 92 13.57 -21.10 15.35
CA GLU A 92 13.71 -20.41 16.63
C GLU A 92 15.12 -19.82 16.73
N PRO A 93 15.32 -18.71 17.47
CA PRO A 93 16.65 -18.15 17.66
C PRO A 93 17.61 -19.21 18.23
N GLU A 94 18.84 -19.23 17.72
CA GLU A 94 19.87 -20.22 18.11
C GLU A 94 20.20 -20.13 19.61
N SER A 95 20.04 -18.93 20.19
CA SER A 95 20.14 -18.68 21.63
C SER A 95 19.08 -17.67 22.08
N LYS A 96 18.29 -18.05 23.10
CA LYS A 96 17.33 -17.15 23.78
C LYS A 96 17.98 -16.23 24.82
N SER A 97 19.29 -16.33 25.01
CA SER A 97 20.03 -15.46 25.94
C SER A 97 20.83 -14.39 25.22
N ASP A 98 20.78 -14.35 23.88
CA ASP A 98 21.44 -13.35 23.05
C ASP A 98 20.37 -12.44 22.42
N PRO A 99 20.22 -11.20 22.92
CA PRO A 99 19.23 -10.25 22.42
C PRO A 99 19.37 -9.97 20.92
N GLU A 100 20.58 -10.00 20.36
CA GLU A 100 20.81 -9.71 18.93
C GLU A 100 20.28 -10.85 18.04
N SER A 101 20.48 -12.10 18.47
CA SER A 101 19.92 -13.29 17.80
C SER A 101 18.39 -13.30 17.83
N GLU A 102 17.79 -12.89 18.95
CA GLU A 102 16.33 -12.77 19.05
C GLU A 102 15.77 -11.67 18.15
N GLU A 103 16.39 -10.50 18.13
CA GLU A 103 15.98 -9.37 17.30
C GLU A 103 16.11 -9.70 15.80
N TYR A 104 17.23 -10.30 15.39
CA TYR A 104 17.42 -10.77 14.01
C TYR A 104 16.32 -11.75 13.58
N SER A 105 16.05 -12.77 14.40
CA SER A 105 14.99 -13.75 14.12
C SER A 105 13.62 -13.09 13.99
N ALA A 106 13.30 -12.14 14.86
CA ALA A 106 12.05 -11.40 14.82
C ALA A 106 11.92 -10.56 13.54
N ASN A 107 12.98 -9.85 13.13
CA ASN A 107 12.98 -9.02 11.92
C ASN A 107 12.90 -9.87 10.65
N TYR A 108 13.62 -10.99 10.60
CA TYR A 108 13.52 -11.95 9.49
C TYR A 108 12.09 -12.50 9.34
N LYS A 109 11.44 -12.87 10.45
CA LYS A 109 10.05 -13.38 10.44
C LYS A 109 9.07 -12.33 9.95
N LYS A 110 9.22 -11.06 10.36
CA LYS A 110 8.39 -9.94 9.88
C LYS A 110 8.58 -9.71 8.38
N ALA A 111 9.83 -9.69 7.90
CA ALA A 111 10.15 -9.54 6.48
C ALA A 111 9.55 -10.69 5.66
N ALA A 112 9.74 -11.93 6.10
CA ALA A 112 9.17 -13.11 5.45
C ALA A 112 7.65 -13.04 5.39
N PHE A 113 6.99 -12.72 6.50
CA PHE A 113 5.55 -12.57 6.55
C PHE A 113 5.05 -11.51 5.56
N LEU A 114 5.62 -10.30 5.60
CA LEU A 114 5.22 -9.21 4.70
C LEU A 114 5.38 -9.60 3.23
N ILE A 115 6.55 -10.11 2.84
CA ILE A 115 6.84 -10.41 1.44
C ILE A 115 5.97 -11.55 0.91
N TRP A 116 5.76 -12.60 1.70
CA TRP A 116 4.89 -13.70 1.28
C TRP A 116 3.41 -13.31 1.26
N GLU A 117 2.96 -12.50 2.21
CA GLU A 117 1.60 -11.94 2.16
C GLU A 117 1.40 -11.06 0.92
N MET A 118 2.33 -10.15 0.62
CA MET A 118 2.27 -9.34 -0.59
C MET A 118 2.24 -10.20 -1.87
N LEU A 119 3.10 -11.23 -1.94
CA LEU A 119 3.14 -12.14 -3.10
C LEU A 119 1.88 -13.00 -3.22
N ALA A 120 1.22 -13.37 -2.13
CA ALA A 120 0.03 -14.23 -2.17
C ALA A 120 -1.27 -13.43 -2.29
N ASN A 121 -1.32 -12.25 -1.67
CA ASN A 121 -2.55 -11.55 -1.34
C ASN A 121 -2.63 -10.11 -1.88
N ALA A 122 -1.60 -9.57 -2.54
CA ALA A 122 -1.67 -8.29 -3.22
C ALA A 122 -1.55 -8.45 -4.75
N SER A 123 -2.16 -7.54 -5.52
CA SER A 123 -1.91 -7.46 -6.98
C SER A 123 -0.89 -6.38 -7.32
N MET A 124 -0.75 -5.36 -6.47
CA MET A 124 0.28 -4.36 -6.58
C MET A 124 0.71 -3.86 -5.21
N TRP A 125 1.78 -3.08 -5.19
CA TRP A 125 2.18 -2.33 -4.01
C TRP A 125 2.23 -0.86 -4.37
N LYS A 126 1.33 -0.05 -3.78
CA LYS A 126 1.43 1.39 -3.89
C LYS A 126 2.62 1.89 -3.08
N VAL A 127 3.64 2.42 -3.78
CA VAL A 127 4.71 3.18 -3.14
C VAL A 127 4.58 4.65 -3.56
N PRO A 128 4.04 5.55 -2.71
CA PRO A 128 3.81 6.95 -3.09
C PRO A 128 4.99 7.87 -2.73
N HIS A 129 5.30 8.82 -3.62
CA HIS A 129 6.09 10.00 -3.31
C HIS A 129 5.26 11.04 -2.55
N ALA A 130 4.88 10.71 -1.31
CA ALA A 130 4.11 11.61 -0.44
C ALA A 130 5.00 12.51 0.42
N HIS A 131 6.09 13.04 -0.16
CA HIS A 131 7.02 13.93 0.54
C HIS A 131 6.28 15.14 1.11
N GLU A 132 6.59 15.52 2.37
CA GLU A 132 5.93 16.61 3.12
C GLU A 132 4.42 16.44 3.36
N LEU A 133 3.82 15.31 2.98
CA LEU A 133 2.43 15.00 3.30
C LEU A 133 2.31 14.08 4.52
N THR A 134 3.34 13.31 4.85
CA THR A 134 3.35 12.36 5.98
C THR A 134 4.46 12.63 6.99
N HIS A 135 4.29 12.21 8.25
CA HIS A 135 5.35 12.35 9.25
C HIS A 135 6.51 11.39 9.02
N SER A 136 6.22 10.12 8.66
CA SER A 136 7.25 9.10 8.45
C SER A 136 7.97 9.28 7.11
N VAL A 137 9.21 8.82 7.02
CA VAL A 137 9.96 8.81 5.77
C VAL A 137 9.37 7.77 4.83
N GLN A 138 9.16 8.15 3.58
CA GLN A 138 8.57 7.29 2.55
C GLN A 138 9.58 6.25 2.05
N LEU A 139 9.10 5.04 1.74
CA LEU A 139 9.93 3.96 1.18
C LEU A 139 10.61 4.46 -0.09
N VAL A 140 9.87 5.16 -0.95
CA VAL A 140 10.44 5.69 -2.18
C VAL A 140 11.51 6.76 -1.94
N THR A 141 11.36 7.58 -0.89
CA THR A 141 12.43 8.52 -0.49
C THR A 141 13.69 7.75 -0.12
N LEU A 142 13.57 6.64 0.61
CA LEU A 142 14.71 5.78 0.94
C LEU A 142 15.31 5.13 -0.30
N LEU A 143 14.48 4.66 -1.23
CA LEU A 143 14.95 4.06 -2.50
C LEU A 143 15.60 5.06 -3.45
N ASP A 144 15.19 6.34 -3.39
CA ASP A 144 15.75 7.42 -4.20
C ASP A 144 17.11 7.92 -3.67
N LEU A 145 17.50 7.54 -2.44
CA LEU A 145 18.83 7.86 -1.90
C LEU A 145 19.93 7.12 -2.69
N GLN A 146 20.99 7.85 -3.04
CA GLN A 146 22.08 7.31 -3.84
C GLN A 146 22.79 6.13 -3.15
N GLU A 147 22.92 6.18 -1.83
CA GLU A 147 23.49 5.11 -1.01
C GLU A 147 22.66 3.82 -1.02
N ASN A 148 21.36 3.91 -1.36
CA ASN A 148 20.43 2.78 -1.35
C ASN A 148 20.17 2.22 -2.76
N GLU A 149 20.86 2.72 -3.79
CA GLU A 149 20.66 2.32 -5.17
C GLU A 149 20.79 0.79 -5.34
N GLY A 150 19.70 0.14 -5.75
CA GLY A 150 19.65 -1.30 -6.01
C GLY A 150 19.58 -2.20 -4.77
N MET A 151 19.49 -1.66 -3.56
CA MET A 151 19.40 -2.46 -2.33
C MET A 151 18.11 -3.31 -2.28
N ASP A 152 17.01 -2.79 -2.81
CA ASP A 152 15.72 -3.47 -2.96
C ASP A 152 15.71 -4.58 -4.04
N ALA A 153 16.81 -4.72 -4.78
CA ALA A 153 17.00 -5.73 -5.82
C ALA A 153 18.28 -6.54 -5.65
N ALA A 154 19.03 -6.33 -4.56
CA ALA A 154 20.30 -6.97 -4.31
C ALA A 154 20.18 -8.51 -4.32
N PRO A 155 21.12 -9.24 -4.96
CA PRO A 155 21.04 -10.70 -5.03
C PRO A 155 20.92 -11.34 -3.63
N GLY A 156 19.98 -12.27 -3.49
CA GLY A 156 19.80 -13.02 -2.25
C GLY A 156 19.05 -12.29 -1.15
N THR A 157 18.40 -11.14 -1.40
CA THR A 157 17.56 -10.45 -0.41
C THR A 157 16.07 -10.75 -0.58
N PHE A 158 15.27 -10.36 0.42
CA PHE A 158 13.82 -10.37 0.33
C PHE A 158 13.27 -9.49 -0.81
N GLY A 159 13.90 -8.37 -1.13
CA GLY A 159 13.54 -7.52 -2.26
C GLY A 159 13.76 -8.22 -3.61
N LYS A 160 14.85 -9.00 -3.73
CA LYS A 160 15.06 -9.86 -4.90
C LYS A 160 14.03 -10.99 -4.99
N LEU A 161 13.67 -11.61 -3.87
CA LEU A 161 12.59 -12.59 -3.81
C LEU A 161 11.26 -11.96 -4.26
N PHE A 162 10.92 -10.78 -3.76
CA PHE A 162 9.69 -10.08 -4.09
C PHE A 162 9.61 -9.81 -5.59
N ARG A 163 10.64 -9.21 -6.19
CA ARG A 163 10.73 -8.99 -7.64
C ARG A 163 10.66 -10.27 -8.46
N PHE A 164 11.32 -11.34 -8.00
CA PHE A 164 11.24 -12.63 -8.67
C PHE A 164 9.82 -13.19 -8.60
N GLY A 165 9.19 -13.11 -7.43
CA GLY A 165 7.87 -13.63 -7.16
C GLY A 165 6.78 -12.99 -8.04
N THR A 166 6.83 -11.67 -8.22
CA THR A 166 5.82 -10.93 -9.00
C THR A 166 5.77 -11.31 -10.48
N VAL A 167 6.84 -11.91 -11.03
CA VAL A 167 6.89 -12.30 -12.46
C VAL A 167 6.98 -13.81 -12.69
N ASN A 168 7.41 -14.60 -11.69
CA ASN A 168 7.63 -16.05 -11.85
C ASN A 168 6.62 -16.90 -11.08
N LEU A 169 5.96 -16.37 -10.05
CA LEU A 169 4.95 -17.13 -9.31
C LEU A 169 3.57 -16.94 -9.95
N ARG A 170 2.87 -18.05 -10.13
CA ARG A 170 1.50 -18.05 -10.61
C ARG A 170 0.57 -17.72 -9.44
N GLN A 171 -0.21 -16.65 -9.59
CA GLN A 171 -1.31 -16.35 -8.68
C GLN A 171 -2.40 -17.42 -8.72
N THR A 172 -2.79 -17.90 -7.54
CA THR A 172 -3.89 -18.87 -7.36
C THR A 172 -5.19 -18.21 -6.89
N ARG A 173 -5.16 -16.91 -6.58
CA ARG A 173 -6.37 -16.12 -6.32
C ARG A 173 -7.33 -16.19 -7.51
N GLU A 174 -8.61 -16.36 -7.24
CA GLU A 174 -9.65 -16.42 -8.28
C GLU A 174 -10.08 -15.02 -8.76
N GLY A 175 -9.79 -13.98 -7.97
CA GLY A 175 -10.12 -12.60 -8.31
C GLY A 175 -9.67 -11.61 -7.25
N ILE A 176 -10.02 -10.34 -7.46
CA ILE A 176 -9.81 -9.24 -6.52
C ILE A 176 -11.13 -8.93 -5.83
N GLU A 177 -11.08 -8.57 -4.55
CA GLU A 177 -12.29 -8.21 -3.80
C GLU A 177 -12.87 -6.87 -4.29
N MET A 178 -14.00 -6.96 -4.99
CA MET A 178 -14.69 -5.81 -5.57
C MET A 178 -15.39 -4.95 -4.51
N MET A 179 -15.44 -3.64 -4.78
CA MET A 179 -16.22 -2.68 -4.02
C MET A 179 -17.49 -2.33 -4.79
N PRO A 180 -18.66 -2.23 -4.14
CA PRO A 180 -19.85 -1.70 -4.81
C PRO A 180 -19.61 -0.25 -5.26
N THR A 181 -20.20 0.13 -6.40
CA THR A 181 -20.16 1.50 -6.95
C THR A 181 -21.54 2.17 -6.77
N PRO A 182 -21.97 2.47 -5.53
CA PRO A 182 -23.27 3.09 -5.32
C PRO A 182 -23.28 4.49 -5.95
N ARG A 183 -24.47 4.92 -6.39
CA ARG A 183 -24.68 6.32 -6.74
C ARG A 183 -24.47 7.16 -5.48
N PRO A 184 -23.66 8.24 -5.52
CA PRO A 184 -23.55 9.14 -4.39
C PRO A 184 -24.90 9.74 -4.02
N SER A 185 -25.14 9.96 -2.72
CA SER A 185 -26.35 10.61 -2.21
C SER A 185 -26.43 12.09 -2.60
N GLN A 186 -25.29 12.71 -2.88
CA GLN A 186 -25.18 14.08 -3.34
C GLN A 186 -24.36 14.12 -4.63
N THR A 187 -24.88 14.85 -5.60
CA THR A 187 -24.25 15.08 -6.89
C THR A 187 -24.29 16.56 -7.22
N TRP A 188 -23.41 16.99 -8.12
CA TRP A 188 -23.28 18.38 -8.53
C TRP A 188 -23.34 18.50 -10.05
N LYS A 189 -23.89 19.61 -10.53
CA LYS A 189 -23.79 20.02 -11.93
C LYS A 189 -22.52 20.84 -12.14
N LYS A 190 -21.99 20.86 -13.37
CA LYS A 190 -20.86 21.72 -13.73
C LYS A 190 -21.17 23.19 -13.45
N GLY A 191 -20.14 23.96 -13.08
CA GLY A 191 -20.27 25.38 -12.74
C GLY A 191 -20.70 25.66 -11.29
N VAL A 192 -20.96 24.64 -10.47
CA VAL A 192 -21.27 24.83 -9.03
C VAL A 192 -19.98 24.99 -8.19
N LEU A 193 -18.86 24.42 -8.65
CA LEU A 193 -17.58 24.38 -7.93
C LEU A 193 -16.46 25.18 -8.63
N GLU A 194 -16.78 25.85 -9.74
CA GLU A 194 -15.84 26.69 -10.49
C GLU A 194 -16.09 28.14 -10.06
N VAL A 195 -15.12 28.74 -9.35
CA VAL A 195 -15.12 30.18 -8.98
C VAL A 195 -14.20 30.93 -9.94
#